data_AF-A0A4Y2CAJ1-F1
#
_entry.id   AF-A0A4Y2CAJ1-F1
#
_cell.length_a   1.000
_cell.length_b   1.000
_cell.length_c   1.000
_cell.angle_alpha   90.00
_cell.angle_beta   90.00
_cell.angle_gamma   90.00
#
_symmetry.space_group_name_H-M   'P 1'
#
loop_
_entity.id
_entity.type
_entity.pdbx_description
1 polymer ?
#
loop_
_entity_poly.entity_id
_entity_poly.type
_entity_poly.pdbx_seq_one_letter_code
_entity_poly.pdbx_strand_id
1 'polypeptide(L)'
;PFFLNDMHMWQEQRRFVIQSLKDLGLGKTKLEEQMQDEINHFQDVLKSFKGQPIDLITPLTPSMSNNISTLVFGKRYDYDEPERKTLDKNLDEISKIIGQTATHIFFPWIKHIPFLLNWLGFEEGYKLFAVSDEIFK
;
A
#
# COMPACT_ATOMS: atom_id res chain seq x y z
N PRO A 1 -11.09 16.29 -4.33
CA PRO A 1 -9.90 16.85 -5.01
C PRO A 1 -9.09 15.82 -5.81
N PHE A 2 -8.98 14.57 -5.35
CA PHE A 2 -8.09 13.56 -5.97
C PHE A 2 -8.51 13.03 -7.37
N PHE A 3 -9.79 13.17 -7.75
CA PHE A 3 -10.31 12.73 -9.06
C PHE A 3 -10.93 13.86 -9.90
N LEU A 4 -10.82 15.11 -9.47
CA LEU A 4 -11.58 16.21 -10.08
C LEU A 4 -10.87 16.86 -11.28
N ASN A 5 -9.57 16.69 -11.44
CA ASN A 5 -8.82 17.45 -12.44
C ASN A 5 -8.76 16.77 -13.82
N ASP A 6 -8.73 15.42 -13.92
CA ASP A 6 -8.71 14.71 -15.21
C ASP A 6 -9.49 13.40 -15.21
N MET A 7 -10.81 13.49 -15.39
CA MET A 7 -11.70 12.32 -15.47
C MET A 7 -11.32 11.38 -16.64
N HIS A 8 -10.81 11.94 -17.75
CA HIS A 8 -10.37 11.16 -18.91
C HIS A 8 -9.17 10.26 -18.57
N MET A 9 -8.13 10.83 -17.97
CA MET A 9 -6.93 10.10 -17.56
C MET A 9 -7.27 8.96 -16.59
N TRP A 10 -8.13 9.23 -15.60
CA TRP A 10 -8.59 8.20 -14.67
C TRP A 10 -9.33 7.06 -15.39
N GLN A 11 -10.21 7.39 -16.35
CA GLN A 11 -10.92 6.37 -17.12
C GLN A 11 -9.96 5.51 -17.96
N GLU A 12 -8.94 6.11 -18.57
CA GLU A 12 -7.93 5.39 -19.35
C GLU A 12 -7.08 4.47 -18.47
N GLN A 13 -6.54 4.97 -17.36
CA GLN A 13 -5.77 4.17 -16.41
C GLN A 13 -6.61 3.01 -15.86
N ARG A 14 -7.87 3.26 -15.50
CA ARG A 14 -8.78 2.22 -15.03
C ARG A 14 -9.02 1.15 -16.10
N ARG A 15 -9.28 1.54 -17.35
CA ARG A 15 -9.47 0.60 -18.46
C ARG A 15 -8.21 -0.24 -18.68
N PHE A 16 -7.05 0.40 -18.69
CA PHE A 16 -5.76 -0.25 -18.85
C PHE A 16 -5.53 -1.29 -17.75
N VAL A 17 -5.60 -0.91 -16.48
CA VAL A 17 -5.34 -1.83 -15.35
C VAL A 17 -6.30 -3.02 -15.36
N ILE A 18 -7.60 -2.80 -15.59
CA ILE A 18 -8.57 -3.90 -15.65
C ILE A 18 -8.26 -4.85 -16.79
N GLN A 19 -7.90 -4.33 -17.96
CA GLN A 19 -7.55 -5.15 -19.12
C GLN A 19 -6.26 -5.94 -18.86
N SER A 20 -5.22 -5.28 -18.37
CA SER A 20 -3.95 -5.93 -18.01
C SER A 20 -4.14 -7.04 -16.98
N LEU A 21 -4.98 -6.84 -15.96
CA LEU A 21 -5.27 -7.87 -14.97
C LEU A 21 -5.94 -9.09 -15.61
N LYS A 22 -6.92 -8.90 -16.51
CA LYS A 22 -7.56 -10.02 -17.24
C LYS A 22 -6.55 -10.77 -18.13
N ASP A 23 -5.65 -10.04 -18.76
CA ASP A 23 -4.61 -10.61 -19.63
C ASP A 23 -3.56 -11.39 -18.82
N LEU A 24 -3.20 -10.90 -17.64
CA LEU A 24 -2.31 -11.57 -16.69
C LEU A 24 -2.92 -12.82 -16.05
N GLY A 25 -4.24 -13.00 -16.18
CA GLY A 25 -4.94 -14.21 -15.73
C GLY A 25 -5.88 -14.01 -14.56
N LEU A 26 -6.35 -12.78 -14.30
CA LEU A 26 -7.43 -12.56 -13.35
C LEU A 26 -8.69 -13.31 -13.80
N GLY A 27 -9.13 -14.27 -12.97
CA GLY A 27 -10.20 -15.21 -13.29
C GLY A 27 -9.77 -16.40 -14.16
N LYS A 28 -8.46 -16.65 -14.27
CA LYS A 28 -7.87 -17.83 -14.93
C LYS A 28 -6.91 -18.53 -13.95
N THR A 29 -6.56 -19.77 -14.29
CA THR A 29 -5.72 -20.66 -13.46
C THR A 29 -4.35 -20.06 -13.10
N LYS A 30 -3.76 -19.22 -13.96
CA LYS A 30 -2.41 -18.66 -13.73
C LYS A 30 -2.30 -17.82 -12.44
N LEU A 31 -3.26 -16.92 -12.16
CA LEU A 31 -3.21 -16.15 -10.91
C LEU A 31 -3.58 -17.01 -9.70
N GLU A 32 -4.46 -18.00 -9.89
CA GLU A 32 -4.83 -18.94 -8.82
C GLU A 32 -3.63 -19.77 -8.38
N GLU A 33 -2.81 -20.26 -9.32
CA GLU A 33 -1.56 -20.97 -9.03
C GLU A 33 -0.60 -20.10 -8.22
N GLN A 34 -0.39 -18.84 -8.63
CA GLN A 34 0.47 -17.91 -7.89
C GLN A 34 -0.04 -17.63 -6.47
N MET A 35 -1.36 -17.45 -6.30
CA MET A 35 -1.96 -17.27 -4.98
C MET A 35 -1.83 -18.54 -4.13
N GLN A 36 -1.99 -19.71 -4.73
CA GLN A 36 -1.87 -20.99 -4.04
C GLN A 36 -0.44 -21.23 -3.56
N ASP A 37 0.56 -20.87 -4.36
CA ASP A 37 1.96 -20.88 -3.96
C ASP A 37 2.21 -19.96 -2.76
N GLU A 38 1.72 -18.72 -2.78
CA GLU A 38 1.88 -17.80 -1.64
C GLU A 38 1.13 -18.28 -0.39
N ILE A 39 -0.02 -18.93 -0.54
CA ILE A 39 -0.75 -19.58 0.58
C ILE A 39 0.12 -20.66 1.23
N ASN A 40 0.82 -21.49 0.44
CA ASN A 40 1.72 -22.51 0.98
C ASN A 40 2.84 -21.87 1.80
N HIS A 41 3.47 -20.81 1.29
CA HIS A 41 4.49 -20.05 2.02
C HIS A 41 3.95 -19.44 3.31
N PHE A 42 2.75 -18.84 3.24
CA PHE A 42 2.09 -18.24 4.41
C PHE A 42 1.77 -19.30 5.48
N GLN A 43 1.34 -20.50 5.08
CA GLN A 43 1.12 -21.61 6.01
C GLN A 43 2.41 -22.03 6.71
N ASP A 44 3.54 -22.04 6.02
CA ASP A 44 4.83 -22.38 6.62
C ASP A 44 5.30 -21.32 7.61
N VAL A 45 5.05 -20.04 7.30
CA VAL A 45 5.22 -18.93 8.25
C VAL A 45 4.34 -19.15 9.49
N LEU A 46 3.06 -19.49 9.33
CA LEU A 46 2.15 -19.78 10.45
C LEU A 46 2.64 -20.96 11.31
N LYS A 47 3.10 -22.04 10.69
CA LYS A 47 3.66 -23.21 11.40
C LYS A 47 4.91 -22.85 12.22
N SER A 48 5.72 -21.88 11.74
CA SER A 48 6.95 -21.45 12.44
C SER A 48 6.70 -20.89 13.83
N PHE A 49 5.49 -20.36 14.10
CA PHE A 49 5.09 -19.84 15.40
C PHE A 49 4.72 -20.91 16.43
N LYS A 50 4.71 -22.20 16.07
CA LYS A 50 4.55 -23.35 16.99
C LYS A 50 3.34 -23.25 17.93
N GLY A 51 2.22 -22.70 17.44
CA GLY A 51 0.97 -22.57 18.19
C GLY A 51 0.95 -21.44 19.23
N GLN A 52 1.94 -20.55 19.23
CA GLN A 52 1.92 -19.35 20.06
C GLN A 52 0.86 -18.35 19.58
N PRO A 53 0.29 -17.52 20.48
CA PRO A 53 -0.56 -16.41 20.07
C PRO A 53 0.23 -15.45 19.19
N ILE A 54 -0.32 -15.13 18.02
CA ILE A 54 0.26 -14.20 17.06
C ILE A 54 -0.74 -13.13 16.66
N ASP A 55 -0.25 -11.92 16.44
CA ASP A 55 -0.99 -10.95 15.65
C ASP A 55 -0.93 -11.36 14.18
N LEU A 56 -2.06 -11.79 13.62
CA LEU A 56 -2.17 -12.26 12.25
C LEU A 56 -1.92 -11.14 11.22
N ILE A 57 -2.13 -9.88 11.58
CA ILE A 57 -1.91 -8.75 10.66
C ILE A 57 -0.42 -8.65 10.28
N THR A 58 0.46 -8.94 11.23
CA THR A 58 1.91 -8.85 11.06
C THR A 58 2.44 -9.76 9.93
N PRO A 59 2.16 -11.08 9.86
CA PRO A 59 2.57 -11.92 8.73
C PRO A 59 1.64 -11.83 7.51
N LEU A 60 0.35 -11.48 7.69
CA LEU A 60 -0.62 -11.44 6.59
C LEU A 60 -0.36 -10.25 5.64
N THR A 61 -0.02 -9.08 6.17
CA THR A 61 0.28 -7.88 5.38
C THR A 61 1.36 -8.12 4.32
N PRO A 62 2.56 -8.65 4.67
CA PRO A 62 3.58 -8.96 3.69
C PRO A 62 3.18 -10.09 2.73
N SER A 63 2.38 -11.07 3.16
CA SER A 63 1.88 -12.11 2.26
C SER A 63 0.94 -11.54 1.17
N MET A 64 0.00 -10.69 1.58
CA MET A 64 -0.90 -9.99 0.66
C MET A 64 -0.14 -9.05 -0.28
N SER A 65 0.85 -8.34 0.24
CA SER A 65 1.73 -7.49 -0.56
C SER A 65 2.50 -8.30 -1.60
N ASN A 66 2.96 -9.51 -1.27
CA ASN A 66 3.66 -10.40 -2.19
C ASN A 66 2.83 -10.79 -3.42
N ASN A 67 1.53 -11.01 -3.25
CA ASN A 67 0.63 -11.28 -4.36
C ASN A 67 0.61 -10.10 -5.35
N ILE A 68 0.58 -8.87 -4.84
CA ILE A 68 0.62 -7.65 -5.66
C ILE A 68 2.02 -7.46 -6.28
N SER A 69 3.09 -7.62 -5.51
CA SER A 69 4.47 -7.49 -6.00
C SER A 69 4.78 -8.49 -7.10
N THR A 70 4.33 -9.73 -6.96
CA THR A 70 4.49 -10.76 -7.99
C THR A 70 3.71 -10.40 -9.26
N LEU A 71 2.52 -9.81 -9.11
CA LEU A 71 1.69 -9.38 -10.24
C LEU A 71 2.28 -8.18 -11.00
N VAL A 72 2.80 -7.19 -10.27
CA VAL A 72 3.29 -5.92 -10.84
C VAL A 72 4.75 -6.01 -11.28
N PHE A 73 5.60 -6.63 -10.46
CA PHE A 73 7.05 -6.70 -10.68
C PHE A 73 7.51 -8.06 -11.18
N GLY A 74 6.66 -9.09 -11.18
CA GLY A 74 7.06 -10.45 -11.53
C GLY A 74 7.99 -11.12 -10.50
N LYS A 75 8.22 -10.49 -9.34
CA LYS A 75 9.12 -10.97 -8.28
C LYS A 75 8.37 -11.04 -6.95
N ARG A 76 8.50 -12.19 -6.29
CA ARG A 76 8.17 -12.38 -4.88
C ARG A 76 9.40 -12.00 -4.04
N TYR A 77 9.17 -11.34 -2.91
CA TYR A 77 10.23 -11.04 -1.96
C TYR A 77 10.14 -11.99 -0.77
N ASP A 78 11.28 -12.49 -0.29
CA ASP A 78 11.30 -13.27 0.94
C ASP A 78 11.03 -12.38 2.16
N TYR A 79 10.43 -12.95 3.20
CA TYR A 79 10.05 -12.21 4.40
C TYR A 79 11.26 -11.59 5.12
N ASP A 80 12.43 -12.21 5.01
CA ASP A 80 13.68 -11.74 5.63
C ASP A 80 14.53 -10.83 4.72
N GLU A 81 14.15 -10.67 3.45
CA GLU A 81 14.93 -9.91 2.47
C GLU A 81 14.98 -8.40 2.84
N PRO A 82 16.13 -7.73 2.71
CA PRO A 82 16.25 -6.31 3.05
C PRO A 82 15.34 -5.42 2.18
N GLU A 83 15.14 -5.80 0.91
CA GLU A 83 14.22 -5.09 0.00
C GLU A 83 12.79 -5.13 0.51
N ARG A 84 12.35 -6.27 1.07
CA ARG A 84 11.03 -6.40 1.71
C ARG A 84 10.88 -5.46 2.89
N LYS A 85 11.85 -5.47 3.82
CA LYS A 85 11.78 -4.62 5.01
C LYS A 85 11.70 -3.15 4.66
N THR A 86 12.36 -2.76 3.56
CA THR A 86 12.27 -1.40 3.00
C THR A 86 10.87 -1.12 2.45
N LEU A 87 10.28 -2.05 1.69
CA LEU A 87 8.92 -1.93 1.19
C LEU A 87 7.90 -1.80 2.33
N ASP A 88 7.97 -2.65 3.35
CA ASP A 88 7.06 -2.64 4.49
C ASP A 88 7.17 -1.32 5.29
N LYS A 89 8.40 -0.83 5.48
CA LYS A 89 8.65 0.48 6.11
C LYS A 89 8.01 1.61 5.31
N ASN A 90 8.19 1.62 4.00
CA ASN A 90 7.61 2.64 3.13
C ASN A 90 6.08 2.59 3.15
N LEU A 91 5.48 1.39 3.19
CA LEU A 91 4.02 1.24 3.29
C LEU A 91 3.48 1.77 4.63
N ASP A 92 4.18 1.52 5.74
CA ASP A 92 3.81 2.07 7.05
C ASP A 92 3.91 3.60 7.08
N GLU A 93 4.97 4.17 6.50
CA GLU A 93 5.13 5.62 6.34
C GLU A 93 4.01 6.23 5.50
N ILE A 94 3.68 5.64 4.35
CA ILE A 94 2.57 6.08 3.49
C ILE A 94 1.24 6.02 4.24
N SER A 95 0.98 4.95 5.00
CA SER A 95 -0.25 4.81 5.78
C SER A 95 -0.42 5.93 6.81
N LYS A 96 0.67 6.29 7.51
CA LYS A 96 0.68 7.44 8.43
C LYS A 96 0.39 8.75 7.70
N ILE A 97 1.05 8.99 6.56
CA ILE A 97 0.86 10.21 5.77
C ILE A 97 -0.59 10.33 5.27
N ILE A 98 -1.20 9.25 4.79
CA ILE A 98 -2.60 9.23 4.35
C ILE A 98 -3.53 9.59 5.51
N GLY A 99 -3.29 9.03 6.70
CA GLY A 99 -4.04 9.36 7.91
C GLY A 99 -3.99 10.85 8.25
N GLN A 100 -2.81 11.46 8.20
CA GLN A 100 -2.61 12.88 8.46
C GLN A 100 -3.24 13.77 7.36
N THR A 101 -3.14 13.33 6.11
CA THR A 101 -3.72 14.03 4.96
C THR A 101 -5.25 14.11 5.04
N ALA A 102 -5.90 13.05 5.51
CA ALA A 102 -7.35 13.07 5.71
C ALA A 102 -7.77 14.20 6.66
N THR A 103 -7.03 14.43 7.75
CA THR A 103 -7.31 15.53 8.69
C THR A 103 -7.18 16.90 8.00
N HIS A 104 -6.21 17.08 7.11
CA HIS A 104 -6.07 18.31 6.33
C HIS A 104 -7.20 18.53 5.32
N ILE A 105 -7.71 17.45 4.71
CA ILE A 105 -8.84 17.52 3.76
C ILE A 105 -10.13 17.92 4.49
N PHE A 106 -10.41 17.34 5.66
CA PHE A 106 -11.64 17.60 6.40
C PHE A 106 -11.59 18.90 7.22
N PHE A 107 -10.41 19.30 7.72
CA PHE A 107 -10.25 20.50 8.54
C PHE A 107 -9.10 21.40 8.02
N PRO A 108 -9.28 22.06 6.85
CA PRO A 108 -8.23 22.87 6.23
C PRO A 108 -7.74 24.04 7.09
N TRP A 109 -8.53 24.47 8.08
CA TRP A 109 -8.23 25.59 8.97
C TRP A 109 -7.18 25.25 10.05
N ILE A 110 -6.93 23.96 10.34
CA ILE A 110 -5.93 23.53 11.33
C ILE A 110 -4.52 24.01 10.95
N LYS A 111 -4.24 24.20 9.65
CA LYS A 111 -2.97 24.75 9.16
C LYS A 111 -2.65 26.15 9.67
N HIS A 112 -3.66 26.92 10.07
CA HIS A 112 -3.51 28.29 10.55
C HIS A 112 -3.26 28.39 12.07
N ILE A 113 -3.29 27.26 12.79
CA ILE A 113 -3.08 27.22 14.25
C ILE A 113 -1.80 26.42 14.53
N PRO A 114 -0.62 27.07 14.60
CA PRO A 114 0.68 26.38 14.71
C PRO A 114 0.77 25.49 15.96
N PHE A 115 0.10 25.87 17.04
CA PHE A 115 0.05 25.08 18.28
C PHE A 115 -0.61 23.71 18.08
N LEU A 116 -1.73 23.64 17.34
CA LEU A 116 -2.43 22.38 17.07
C LEU A 116 -1.66 21.49 16.11
N LEU A 117 -0.99 22.08 15.12
CA LEU A 117 -0.17 21.35 14.15
C LEU A 117 0.99 20.59 14.82
N ASN A 118 1.66 21.25 15.76
CA ASN A 118 2.74 20.68 16.54
C ASN A 118 2.22 19.64 17.57
N TRP A 119 1.08 19.90 18.22
CA TRP A 119 0.46 18.97 19.16
C TRP A 119 -0.03 17.66 18.51
N LEU A 120 -0.54 17.72 17.27
CA LEU A 120 -1.00 16.55 16.52
C LEU A 120 0.11 15.83 15.71
N GLY A 121 1.33 16.38 15.64
CA GLY A 121 2.44 15.74 14.93
C GLY A 121 2.25 15.67 13.40
N PHE A 122 1.51 16.62 12.82
CA PHE A 122 1.17 16.62 11.38
C PHE A 122 2.17 17.36 10.48
N GLU A 123 3.29 17.86 11.04
CA GLU A 123 4.28 18.63 10.26
C GLU A 123 4.93 17.80 9.14
N GLU A 124 5.23 16.52 9.39
CA GLU A 124 5.87 15.65 8.41
C GLU A 124 4.92 15.27 7.27
N GLY A 125 3.67 14.88 7.58
CA GLY A 125 2.67 14.57 6.57
C GLY A 125 2.29 15.79 5.72
N TYR A 126 2.26 16.99 6.31
CA TYR A 126 2.02 18.22 5.55
C TYR A 126 3.12 18.49 4.51
N LYS A 127 4.40 18.36 4.89
CA LYS A 127 5.54 18.55 3.97
C LYS A 127 5.51 17.53 2.84
N LEU A 128 5.25 16.26 3.15
CA LEU A 128 5.20 15.18 2.16
C LEU A 128 4.00 15.31 1.22
N PHE A 129 2.85 15.74 1.72
CA PHE A 129 1.68 16.03 0.88
C PHE A 129 1.98 17.17 -0.11
N ALA A 130 2.63 18.25 0.33
CA ALA A 130 3.03 19.36 -0.52
C ALA A 130 4.03 18.92 -1.62
N VAL A 131 5.01 18.09 -1.27
CA VAL A 131 5.96 17.51 -2.25
C VAL A 131 5.23 16.60 -3.26
N SER A 132 4.25 15.81 -2.80
CA SER A 132 3.47 14.96 -3.72
C SER A 132 2.68 15.78 -4.73
N ASP A 133 2.07 16.90 -4.31
CA ASP A 133 1.32 17.79 -5.20
C ASP A 133 2.23 18.47 -6.25
N GLU A 134 3.53 18.64 -5.95
CA GLU A 134 4.53 19.10 -6.92
C GLU A 134 4.97 18.00 -7.90
N ILE A 135 5.12 16.75 -7.45
CA ILE A 135 5.53 15.62 -8.31
C ILE A 135 4.43 15.22 -9.29
N PHE A 136 3.16 15.34 -8.89
CA PHE A 136 2.00 14.93 -9.69
C PHE A 136 1.34 16.08 -10.48
N LYS A 137 1.97 17.26 -10.52
CA LYS A 137 1.63 18.37 -11.42
C LYS A 137 2.33 18.25 -12.76
#